data_AF-A0A210R4J2-F1
#
_entry.id   AF-A0A210R4J2-F1
#
_cell.length_a   1.000
_cell.length_b   1.000
_cell.length_c   1.000
_cell.angle_alpha   90.00
_cell.angle_beta   90.00
_cell.angle_gamma   90.00
#
_symmetry.space_group_name_H-M   'P 1'
#
loop_
_entity.id
_entity.type
_entity.pdbx_description
1 polymer ?
#
loop_
_entity_poly.entity_id
_entity_poly.type
_entity_poly.pdbx_seq_one_letter_code
_entity_poly.pdbx_strand_id
1 'polypeptide(L)'
;MADGKMLPGLNRRSVTTDVNLYPLPRVDATNKSDQDAILTLLPEYRGYPSFTTLINGLRQQIYALPREQLTHTTLSEKNWFHYAARTWDAVKKSQLMAEYNRLLH
;
A
#
# COMPACT_ATOMS: atom_id res chain seq x y z
N MET A 1 -5.60 12.32 -1.53
CA MET A 1 -5.52 10.95 -2.06
C MET A 1 -6.88 10.28 -2.33
N ALA A 2 -7.98 11.02 -2.45
CA ALA A 2 -9.20 10.58 -3.18
C ALA A 2 -9.14 10.85 -4.71
N ASP A 3 -8.00 11.36 -5.17
CA ASP A 3 -7.75 11.90 -6.52
C ASP A 3 -7.44 10.82 -7.57
N GLY A 4 -7.10 9.59 -7.15
CA GLY A 4 -6.57 8.52 -8.00
C GLY A 4 -7.54 7.95 -9.04
N LYS A 5 -8.56 8.71 -9.45
CA LYS A 5 -9.63 8.35 -10.40
C LYS A 5 -10.43 7.11 -10.00
N MET A 6 -10.23 6.63 -8.77
CA MET A 6 -10.84 5.43 -8.22
C MET A 6 -12.33 5.62 -7.93
N LEU A 7 -12.71 6.83 -7.51
CA LEU A 7 -14.08 7.18 -7.14
C LEU A 7 -14.53 8.38 -7.98
N PRO A 8 -15.08 8.14 -9.19
CA PRO A 8 -15.58 9.22 -10.01
C PRO A 8 -16.71 9.95 -9.28
N GLY A 9 -16.62 11.27 -9.18
CA GLY A 9 -17.66 12.12 -8.57
C GLY A 9 -17.53 12.35 -7.06
N LEU A 10 -16.49 11.85 -6.40
CA LEU A 10 -16.27 12.15 -4.97
C LEU A 10 -15.85 13.62 -4.80
N ASN A 11 -16.62 14.39 -4.03
CA ASN A 11 -16.27 15.78 -3.71
C ASN A 11 -15.21 15.79 -2.61
N ARG A 12 -14.05 16.43 -2.84
CA ARG A 12 -12.97 16.51 -1.85
C ARG A 12 -13.39 17.17 -0.54
N ARG A 13 -14.45 17.99 -0.54
CA ARG A 13 -15.03 18.61 0.66
C ARG A 13 -15.80 17.64 1.56
N SER A 14 -16.18 16.46 1.07
CA SER A 14 -16.84 15.44 1.89
C SER A 14 -15.86 14.65 2.76
N VAL A 15 -14.54 14.81 2.53
CA VAL A 15 -13.49 14.16 3.30
C VAL A 15 -12.89 15.18 4.25
N THR A 16 -13.07 14.96 5.56
CA THR A 16 -12.56 15.87 6.61
C THR A 16 -11.04 15.75 6.78
N THR A 17 -10.47 14.59 6.47
CA THR A 17 -9.06 14.28 6.71
C THR A 17 -8.53 13.43 5.54
N ASP A 18 -7.55 13.96 4.81
CA ASP A 18 -6.94 13.27 3.67
C ASP A 18 -5.85 12.33 4.18
N VAL A 19 -6.19 11.06 4.44
CA VAL A 19 -5.26 10.02 4.91
C VAL A 19 -4.81 9.17 3.73
N ASN A 20 -3.55 8.71 3.75
CA ASN A 20 -2.96 7.85 2.73
C ASN A 20 -3.50 6.41 2.86
N LEU A 21 -4.73 6.18 2.39
CA LEU A 21 -5.39 4.87 2.38
C LEU A 21 -5.63 4.41 0.94
N TYR A 22 -5.45 3.10 0.69
CA TYR A 22 -5.68 2.50 -0.63
C TYR A 22 -6.44 1.17 -0.50
N PRO A 23 -7.70 1.07 -0.98
CA PRO A 23 -8.48 -0.15 -0.90
C PRO A 23 -8.05 -1.18 -1.95
N LEU A 24 -7.98 -2.46 -1.57
CA LEU A 24 -7.74 -3.59 -2.48
C LEU A 24 -8.81 -4.66 -2.29
N PRO A 25 -9.47 -5.12 -3.37
CA PRO A 25 -10.47 -6.17 -3.29
C PRO A 25 -9.79 -7.54 -3.14
N ARG A 26 -10.59 -8.54 -2.80
CA ARG A 26 -10.13 -9.93 -2.81
C ARG A 26 -9.83 -10.35 -4.25
N VAL A 27 -8.78 -11.16 -4.43
CA VAL A 27 -8.46 -11.73 -5.75
C VAL A 27 -9.54 -12.74 -6.11
N ASP A 28 -10.21 -12.52 -7.23
CA ASP A 28 -11.26 -13.41 -7.71
C ASP A 28 -10.63 -14.59 -8.45
N ALA A 29 -10.78 -15.80 -7.90
CA ALA A 29 -10.46 -17.03 -8.63
C ALA A 29 -11.58 -17.28 -9.64
N THR A 30 -11.39 -16.85 -10.88
CA THR A 30 -12.39 -17.07 -11.94
C THR A 30 -12.43 -18.56 -12.30
N ASN A 31 -13.40 -19.29 -11.76
CA ASN A 31 -13.79 -20.59 -12.29
C ASN A 31 -14.41 -20.36 -13.67
N LYS A 32 -13.69 -20.71 -14.73
CA LYS A 32 -14.23 -20.71 -16.09
C LYS A 32 -15.21 -21.88 -16.19
N SER A 33 -16.51 -21.61 -16.11
CA SER A 33 -17.55 -22.57 -16.46
C SER A 33 -18.11 -22.23 -17.83
N ASP A 34 -17.86 -23.10 -18.80
CA ASP A 34 -18.41 -23.06 -20.15
C ASP A 34 -19.94 -23.19 -20.12
N GLN A 35 -20.69 -22.16 -20.53
CA GLN A 35 -22.13 -22.25 -20.86
C GLN A 35 -22.54 -21.18 -21.89
N ASP A 36 -23.30 -21.61 -22.90
CA ASP A 36 -23.50 -21.01 -24.23
C ASP A 36 -24.63 -19.96 -24.37
N ALA A 37 -24.73 -18.96 -23.49
CA ALA A 37 -25.64 -17.83 -23.77
C ALA A 37 -25.13 -16.46 -23.28
N ILE A 38 -25.32 -15.43 -24.10
CA ILE A 38 -24.81 -14.05 -23.89
C ILE A 38 -25.22 -13.47 -22.54
N LEU A 39 -26.42 -13.80 -22.05
CA LEU A 39 -26.91 -13.33 -20.76
C LEU A 39 -26.31 -14.10 -19.56
N THR A 40 -25.84 -15.34 -19.78
CA THR A 40 -25.15 -16.17 -18.77
C THR A 40 -23.64 -15.93 -18.76
N LEU A 41 -23.10 -15.22 -19.76
CA LEU A 41 -21.68 -14.85 -19.89
C LEU A 41 -21.34 -13.53 -19.18
N LEU A 42 -22.34 -12.74 -18.79
CA LEU A 42 -22.08 -11.48 -18.09
C LEU A 42 -21.55 -11.77 -16.67
N PRO A 43 -20.40 -11.19 -16.29
CA PRO A 43 -19.88 -11.35 -14.95
C PRO A 43 -20.84 -10.73 -13.92
N GLU A 44 -20.93 -11.38 -12.76
CA GLU A 44 -21.71 -10.85 -11.63
C GLU A 44 -21.24 -9.43 -11.27
N TYR A 45 -22.20 -8.54 -11.00
CA TYR A 45 -21.89 -7.16 -10.65
C TYR A 45 -21.19 -7.11 -9.29
N ARG A 46 -19.91 -6.68 -9.30
CA ARG A 46 -19.07 -6.61 -8.08
C ARG A 46 -19.13 -5.27 -7.35
N GLY A 47 -19.45 -4.17 -8.06
CA GLY A 47 -19.46 -2.82 -7.47
C GLY A 47 -18.08 -2.21 -7.20
N TYR A 48 -16.98 -2.83 -7.64
CA TYR A 48 -15.61 -2.31 -7.51
C TYR A 48 -14.75 -2.66 -8.73
N PRO A 49 -13.68 -1.89 -9.03
CA PRO A 49 -12.77 -2.18 -10.14
C PRO A 49 -12.00 -3.48 -9.94
N SER A 50 -11.53 -4.09 -11.03
CA SER A 50 -10.76 -5.34 -10.96
C SER A 50 -9.50 -5.19 -10.09
N PHE A 51 -9.11 -6.28 -9.41
CA PHE A 51 -7.89 -6.33 -8.60
C PHE A 51 -6.65 -5.85 -9.39
N THR A 52 -6.51 -6.32 -10.62
CA THR A 52 -5.37 -5.98 -11.51
C THR A 52 -5.32 -4.49 -11.83
N THR A 53 -6.47 -3.83 -12.00
CA THR A 53 -6.52 -2.38 -12.23
C THR A 53 -6.04 -1.62 -10.99
N LEU A 54 -6.52 -2.02 -9.82
CA LEU A 54 -6.20 -1.38 -8.55
C LEU A 54 -4.73 -1.57 -8.15
N ILE A 55 -4.19 -2.78 -8.27
CA ILE A 55 -2.77 -3.02 -7.95
C ILE A 55 -1.82 -2.26 -8.88
N ASN A 56 -2.20 -2.09 -10.15
CA ASN A 56 -1.42 -1.30 -11.10
C ASN A 56 -1.42 0.19 -10.73
N GLY A 57 -2.57 0.74 -10.32
CA GLY A 57 -2.67 2.11 -9.82
C GLY A 57 -1.85 2.32 -8.55
N LEU A 58 -1.94 1.41 -7.59
CA LEU A 58 -1.12 1.46 -6.36
C LEU A 58 0.38 1.42 -6.68
N ARG A 59 0.81 0.52 -7.57
CA ARG A 59 2.21 0.42 -7.99
C ARG A 59 2.73 1.73 -8.58
N GLN A 60 1.94 2.37 -9.45
CA GLN A 60 2.29 3.66 -10.03
C GLN A 60 2.43 4.75 -8.95
N GLN A 61 1.51 4.79 -7.98
CA GLN A 61 1.58 5.74 -6.87
C GLN A 61 2.84 5.51 -6.02
N ILE A 62 3.16 4.26 -5.67
CA ILE A 62 4.36 3.91 -4.88
C ILE A 62 5.64 4.31 -5.63
N TYR A 63 5.72 4.07 -6.93
CA TYR A 63 6.90 4.42 -7.73
C TYR A 63 7.05 5.93 -7.99
N ALA A 64 5.96 6.67 -7.92
CA ALA A 64 5.97 8.13 -8.02
C ALA A 64 6.34 8.83 -6.70
N LEU A 65 6.50 8.10 -5.59
CA LEU A 65 6.87 8.70 -4.31
C LEU A 65 8.26 9.35 -4.38
N PRO A 66 8.44 10.54 -3.76
CA PRO A 66 9.73 11.19 -3.69
C PRO A 66 10.71 10.32 -2.88
N ARG A 67 11.94 10.21 -3.37
CA ARG A 67 13.03 9.51 -2.67
C ARG A 67 13.82 10.50 -1.82
N GLU A 68 13.41 10.68 -0.58
CA GLU A 68 14.10 11.55 0.37
C GLU A 68 15.34 10.86 0.97
N GLN A 69 16.35 11.67 1.31
CA GLN A 69 17.58 11.16 1.90
C GLN A 69 17.34 10.78 3.37
N LEU A 70 17.65 9.53 3.71
CA LEU A 70 17.55 9.03 5.09
C LEU A 70 18.58 9.64 6.03
N THR A 71 19.75 10.03 5.50
CA THR A 71 20.90 10.53 6.26
C THR A 71 21.47 11.79 5.60
N HIS A 72 22.32 12.53 6.31
CA HIS A 72 23.03 13.71 5.78
C HIS A 72 23.95 13.42 4.59
N THR A 73 24.30 12.14 4.38
CA THR A 73 25.06 11.68 3.21
C THR A 73 24.19 10.82 2.31
N THR A 74 24.45 10.86 1.00
CA THR A 74 23.81 10.00 0.02
C THR A 74 24.27 8.55 0.22
N LEU A 75 23.31 7.61 0.29
CA LEU A 75 23.59 6.19 0.47
C LEU A 75 23.44 5.46 -0.86
N SER A 76 24.43 4.62 -1.20
CA SER A 76 24.26 3.57 -2.21
C SER A 76 23.49 2.39 -1.62
N GLU A 77 23.02 1.46 -2.46
CA GLU A 77 22.32 0.25 -1.99
C GLU A 77 23.16 -0.56 -0.97
N LYS A 78 24.48 -0.65 -1.20
CA LYS A 78 25.41 -1.32 -0.27
C LYS A 78 25.50 -0.58 1.06
N ASN A 79 25.66 0.75 1.03
CA ASN A 79 25.76 1.55 2.25
C ASN A 79 24.44 1.58 3.03
N TRP A 80 23.30 1.56 2.33
CA TRP A 80 21.98 1.42 2.93
C TRP A 80 21.84 0.11 3.71
N PHE A 81 22.31 -1.01 3.15
CA PHE A 81 22.30 -2.30 3.85
C PHE A 81 23.15 -2.28 5.12
N HIS A 82 24.38 -1.76 5.06
CA HIS A 82 25.23 -1.62 6.24
C HIS A 82 24.62 -0.68 7.29
N TYR A 83 23.98 0.40 6.84
CA TYR A 83 23.27 1.33 7.72
C TYR A 83 22.07 0.65 8.42
N ALA A 84 21.27 -0.12 7.70
CA ALA A 84 20.14 -0.87 8.26
C ALA A 84 20.60 -1.87 9.32
N ALA A 85 21.67 -2.62 9.07
CA ALA A 85 22.24 -3.57 10.03
C ALA A 85 22.69 -2.86 11.33
N ARG A 86 23.43 -1.75 11.20
CA ARG A 86 23.85 -0.94 12.36
C ARG A 86 22.65 -0.37 13.13
N THR A 87 21.64 0.12 12.43
CA THR A 87 20.42 0.68 13.04
C THR A 87 19.66 -0.39 13.82
N TRP A 88 19.54 -1.60 13.26
CA TRP A 88 18.92 -2.73 13.95
C TRP A 88 19.65 -3.13 15.24
N ASP A 89 20.98 -3.16 15.22
CA ASP A 89 21.77 -3.44 16.42
C ASP A 89 21.63 -2.36 17.50
N ALA A 90 21.48 -1.09 17.09
CA ALA A 90 21.20 0.02 17.99
C ALA A 90 19.80 -0.09 18.62
N VAL A 91 18.77 -0.40 17.81
CA VAL A 91 17.38 -0.56 18.29
C VAL A 91 17.29 -1.68 19.35
N LYS A 92 17.94 -2.83 19.11
CA LYS A 92 17.96 -3.95 20.08
C LYS A 92 18.58 -3.57 21.42
N LYS A 93 19.54 -2.65 21.44
CA LYS A 93 20.25 -2.18 22.64
C LYS A 93 19.65 -0.88 23.19
N SER A 94 18.53 -0.42 22.65
CA SER A 94 17.93 0.88 22.98
C SER A 94 17.37 0.88 24.41
N GLN A 95 17.79 1.88 25.20
CA GLN A 95 17.23 2.14 26.51
C GLN A 95 15.74 2.46 26.46
N LEU A 96 15.27 3.13 25.39
CA LEU A 96 13.84 3.41 25.20
C LEU A 96 13.02 2.12 25.16
N MET A 97 13.50 1.12 24.43
CA MET A 97 12.82 -0.17 24.33
C MET A 97 12.85 -0.93 25.67
N ALA A 98 13.98 -0.87 26.38
CA ALA A 98 14.13 -1.48 27.71
C ALA A 98 13.20 -0.85 28.75
N GLU A 99 13.11 0.49 28.79
CA GLU A 99 12.22 1.21 29.70
C GLU A 99 10.74 0.98 29.35
N TYR A 100 10.39 0.98 28.07
CA TYR A 100 9.02 0.66 27.63
C TYR A 100 8.60 -0.74 28.06
N ASN A 101 9.47 -1.74 27.87
CA ASN A 101 9.21 -3.11 28.32
C ASN A 101 9.07 -3.20 29.85
N ARG A 102 9.85 -2.42 30.60
CA ARG A 102 9.74 -2.35 32.07
C ARG A 102 8.40 -1.79 32.53
N LEU A 103 7.76 -0.89 31.77
CA LEU A 103 6.46 -0.30 32.11
C LEU A 103 5.26 -1.20 31.80
N LEU A 104 5.45 -2.19 30.93
CA LEU A 104 4.42 -3.16 30.53
C LEU A 104 4.43 -4.45 31.34
N HIS A 105 5.48 -4.65 32.14
CA HIS A 105 5.62 -5.74 33.11
C HIS A 105 5.26 -5.25 34.52
#